data_AF-A0A7J7INI1-F1
#
_entry.id   AF-A0A7J7INI1-F1
#
_cell.length_a   1.000
_cell.length_b   1.000
_cell.length_c   1.000
_cell.angle_alpha   90.00
_cell.angle_beta   90.00
_cell.angle_gamma   90.00
#
_symmetry.space_group_name_H-M   'P 1'
#
loop_
_entity.id
_entity.type
_entity.pdbx_description
1 polymer ?
#
loop_
_entity_poly.entity_id
_entity_poly.type
_entity_poly.pdbx_seq_one_letter_code
_entity_poly.pdbx_strand_id
1 'polypeptide(L)'
;MSVKTWLFLYNAALFGGWTWIFMELMVQVGRFWKELCFSGPAGNNLGSLLRLPVVQCSSYVLLGWWSPPPLKVLLGFGDSNWQRFEAHLLGSTLKLLLVFQTVTVLELVHALLGWVRASPSTTALQICSRLFVLWFTIARFASSIAQTANSGYLALLSAWSATEVVRYAYFTVLSYGSMASGGLLSVHELVPTWLTWLRYSMFLVLYPIGVSAEIWSVLRALPLIRETNFLQINMPNRWNFAFDFSLFCSIALLGYIPGLPFLYSHMLKQRTRHLNAASRRSNQKRASSPIAKPSSPKQKAS
;
A
#
# COMPACT_ATOMS: atom_id res chain seq x y z
N MET A 1 -23.67 19.73 8.20
CA MET A 1 -23.29 18.31 8.07
C MET A 1 -22.51 17.90 9.31
N SER A 2 -22.85 16.80 9.99
CA SER A 2 -22.13 16.37 11.20
C SER A 2 -20.72 15.88 10.85
N VAL A 3 -19.73 16.13 11.74
CA VAL A 3 -18.33 15.68 11.57
C VAL A 3 -18.25 14.17 11.31
N LYS A 4 -19.12 13.37 11.97
CA LYS A 4 -19.20 11.92 11.77
C LYS A 4 -19.64 11.54 10.35
N THR A 5 -20.62 12.27 9.79
CA THR A 5 -21.11 12.08 8.43
C THR A 5 -20.04 12.47 7.40
N TRP A 6 -19.30 13.56 7.67
CA TRP A 6 -18.16 13.96 6.83
C TRP A 6 -17.07 12.89 6.80
N LEU A 7 -16.64 12.39 7.96
CA LEU A 7 -15.63 11.34 8.05
C LEU A 7 -16.07 10.05 7.33
N PHE A 8 -17.35 9.68 7.43
CA PHE A 8 -17.88 8.54 6.69
C PHE A 8 -17.80 8.76 5.17
N LEU A 9 -18.29 9.89 4.66
CA LEU A 9 -18.27 10.19 3.22
C LEU A 9 -16.84 10.30 2.68
N TYR A 10 -15.93 10.92 3.43
CA TYR A 10 -14.51 11.01 3.10
C TYR A 10 -13.87 9.63 2.98
N ASN A 11 -14.05 8.76 3.99
CA ASN A 11 -13.49 7.42 3.97
C ASN A 11 -14.11 6.54 2.88
N ALA A 12 -15.41 6.67 2.64
CA ALA A 12 -16.10 5.93 1.59
C ALA A 12 -15.64 6.36 0.18
N ALA A 13 -15.44 7.66 -0.05
CA ALA A 13 -14.91 8.18 -1.30
C ALA A 13 -13.48 7.68 -1.57
N LEU A 14 -12.63 7.70 -0.55
CA LEU A 14 -11.27 7.17 -0.65
C LEU A 14 -11.25 5.66 -0.85
N PHE A 15 -12.12 4.92 -0.16
CA PHE A 15 -12.30 3.49 -0.40
C PHE A 15 -12.64 3.22 -1.85
N GLY A 16 -13.68 3.88 -2.40
CA GLY A 16 -14.07 3.73 -3.80
C GLY A 16 -12.94 4.07 -4.78
N GLY A 17 -12.21 5.16 -4.53
CA GLY A 17 -11.08 5.58 -5.34
C GLY A 17 -9.92 4.58 -5.39
N TRP A 18 -9.50 4.10 -4.22
CA TRP A 18 -8.44 3.11 -4.11
C TRP A 18 -8.87 1.73 -4.64
N THR A 19 -10.13 1.36 -4.45
CA THR A 19 -10.70 0.13 -5.05
C THR A 19 -10.70 0.24 -6.57
N TRP A 20 -11.04 1.39 -7.13
CA TRP A 20 -10.96 1.61 -8.58
C TRP A 20 -9.52 1.43 -9.10
N ILE A 21 -8.54 2.07 -8.47
CA ILE A 21 -7.12 1.92 -8.83
C ILE A 21 -6.68 0.45 -8.74
N PHE A 22 -7.09 -0.25 -7.67
CA PHE A 22 -6.76 -1.66 -7.48
C PHE A 22 -7.40 -2.54 -8.56
N MET A 23 -8.67 -2.30 -8.92
CA MET A 23 -9.35 -3.05 -9.98
C MET A 23 -8.73 -2.78 -11.34
N GLU A 24 -8.38 -1.53 -11.66
CA GLU A 24 -7.69 -1.17 -12.89
C GLU A 24 -6.35 -1.91 -12.99
N LEU A 25 -5.58 -1.94 -11.90
CA LEU A 25 -4.38 -2.76 -11.81
C LEU A 25 -4.70 -4.23 -12.10
N MET A 26 -5.65 -4.86 -11.40
CA MET A 26 -5.98 -6.27 -11.60
C MET A 26 -6.44 -6.59 -13.04
N VAL A 27 -7.21 -5.70 -13.67
CA VAL A 27 -7.70 -5.87 -15.05
C VAL A 27 -6.56 -5.79 -16.06
N GLN A 28 -5.72 -4.77 -15.97
CA GLN A 28 -4.57 -4.60 -16.87
C GLN A 28 -3.60 -5.77 -16.75
N VAL A 29 -3.48 -6.30 -15.55
CA VAL A 29 -2.65 -7.44 -15.22
C VAL A 29 -3.20 -8.72 -15.80
N GLY A 30 -4.51 -8.93 -15.70
CA GLY A 30 -5.18 -10.06 -16.36
C GLY A 30 -5.01 -10.01 -17.88
N ARG A 31 -5.07 -8.82 -18.49
CA ARG A 31 -4.82 -8.63 -19.93
C ARG A 31 -3.38 -8.97 -20.30
N PHE A 32 -2.41 -8.42 -19.56
CA PHE A 32 -0.99 -8.70 -19.76
C PHE A 32 -0.66 -10.19 -19.59
N TRP A 33 -1.25 -10.84 -18.58
CA TRP A 33 -1.11 -12.28 -18.38
C TRP A 33 -1.64 -13.07 -19.58
N LYS A 34 -2.77 -12.64 -20.15
CA LYS A 34 -3.36 -13.27 -21.33
C LYS A 34 -2.43 -13.15 -22.56
N GLU A 35 -1.83 -11.99 -22.78
CA GLU A 35 -0.90 -11.75 -23.89
C GLU A 35 0.40 -12.56 -23.77
N LEU A 36 0.96 -12.71 -22.56
CA LEU A 36 2.17 -13.50 -22.35
C LEU A 36 1.94 -15.01 -22.36
N CYS A 37 0.83 -15.49 -21.79
CA CYS A 37 0.58 -16.93 -21.68
C CYS A 37 0.00 -17.56 -22.95
N PHE A 38 -0.75 -16.79 -23.76
CA PHE A 38 -1.57 -17.34 -24.84
C PHE A 38 -1.22 -16.83 -26.25
N SER A 39 -0.14 -16.06 -26.40
CA SER A 39 0.29 -15.55 -27.72
C SER A 39 1.57 -16.20 -28.28
N GLY A 40 2.04 -17.31 -27.71
CA GLY A 40 3.10 -18.14 -28.30
C GLY A 40 2.57 -19.08 -29.40
N PRO A 41 3.34 -19.37 -30.47
CA PRO A 41 2.88 -20.26 -31.54
C PRO A 41 2.61 -21.66 -30.98
N ALA A 42 1.40 -22.18 -31.21
CA ALA A 42 1.02 -23.55 -30.86
C ALA A 42 1.83 -24.55 -31.71
N GLY A 43 3.01 -24.95 -31.23
CA GLY A 43 3.83 -25.97 -31.86
C GLY A 43 3.27 -27.37 -31.57
N ASN A 44 2.80 -28.04 -32.63
CA ASN A 44 2.12 -29.36 -32.64
C ASN A 44 2.96 -30.58 -32.22
N ASN A 45 4.03 -30.42 -31.43
CA ASN A 45 4.89 -31.54 -31.04
C ASN A 45 4.60 -32.02 -29.61
N LEU A 46 4.45 -33.34 -29.42
CA LEU A 46 4.16 -33.95 -28.11
C LEU A 46 5.21 -33.62 -27.02
N GLY A 47 6.43 -33.22 -27.41
CA GLY A 47 7.48 -32.70 -26.51
C GLY A 47 7.30 -31.25 -26.04
N SER A 48 6.39 -30.47 -26.65
CA SER A 48 6.01 -29.12 -26.22
C SER A 48 4.92 -29.12 -25.13
N LEU A 49 4.20 -30.24 -24.96
CA LEU A 49 3.19 -30.40 -23.91
C LEU A 49 3.80 -30.56 -22.51
N LEU A 50 4.99 -31.16 -22.40
CA LEU A 50 5.75 -31.25 -21.13
C LEU A 50 6.53 -29.96 -20.80
N ARG A 51 6.71 -29.05 -21.77
CA ARG A 51 7.16 -27.67 -21.53
C ARG A 51 5.94 -26.81 -21.24
N LEU A 52 5.27 -27.01 -20.10
CA LEU A 52 4.07 -26.27 -19.73
C LEU A 52 4.34 -24.75 -19.78
N PRO A 53 3.90 -24.02 -20.83
CA PRO A 53 4.09 -22.57 -20.94
C PRO A 53 3.38 -21.86 -19.78
N VAL A 54 2.36 -22.51 -19.20
CA VAL A 54 1.56 -22.06 -18.07
C VAL A 54 2.37 -21.99 -16.76
N VAL A 55 3.32 -22.90 -16.52
CA VAL A 55 4.11 -22.92 -15.27
C VAL A 55 5.30 -21.96 -15.34
N GLN A 56 5.92 -21.81 -16.52
CA GLN A 56 6.86 -20.72 -16.78
C GLN A 56 6.13 -19.37 -16.74
N CYS A 57 4.99 -19.17 -17.38
CA CYS A 57 4.30 -17.88 -17.33
C CYS A 57 3.72 -17.53 -15.95
N SER A 58 3.24 -18.50 -15.17
CA SER A 58 2.82 -18.25 -13.77
C SER A 58 4.00 -17.89 -12.86
N SER A 59 5.15 -18.54 -13.02
CA SER A 59 6.35 -18.14 -12.26
C SER A 59 6.91 -16.80 -12.76
N TYR A 60 6.85 -16.50 -14.05
CA TYR A 60 7.24 -15.22 -14.65
C TYR A 60 6.33 -14.06 -14.21
N VAL A 61 5.03 -14.27 -14.05
CA VAL A 61 4.11 -13.22 -13.58
C VAL A 61 4.16 -13.07 -12.06
N LEU A 62 4.24 -14.14 -11.28
CA LEU A 62 4.36 -14.04 -9.82
C LEU A 62 5.73 -13.49 -9.39
N LEU A 63 6.83 -13.92 -10.02
CA LEU A 63 8.17 -13.41 -9.73
C LEU A 63 8.39 -12.06 -10.41
N GLY A 64 7.92 -11.83 -11.63
CA GLY A 64 8.01 -10.53 -12.31
C GLY A 64 7.15 -9.45 -11.67
N TRP A 65 6.05 -9.81 -11.01
CA TRP A 65 5.23 -8.88 -10.22
C TRP A 65 5.92 -8.41 -8.95
N TRP A 66 6.57 -9.36 -8.25
CA TRP A 66 6.95 -9.20 -6.85
C TRP A 66 8.44 -9.11 -6.59
N SER A 67 9.27 -9.52 -7.54
CA SER A 67 10.71 -9.48 -7.34
C SER A 67 11.19 -8.04 -7.22
N PRO A 68 12.05 -7.74 -6.23
CA PRO A 68 12.75 -6.47 -6.18
C PRO A 68 13.45 -6.21 -7.52
N PRO A 69 13.53 -4.96 -8.00
CA PRO A 69 14.18 -4.62 -9.26
C PRO A 69 15.59 -5.21 -9.46
N PRO A 70 16.47 -5.35 -8.44
CA PRO A 70 17.75 -6.04 -8.58
C PRO A 70 17.60 -7.52 -8.97
N LEU A 71 16.59 -8.18 -8.40
CA LEU A 71 16.27 -9.58 -8.68
C LEU A 71 15.65 -9.73 -10.08
N LYS A 72 14.91 -8.74 -10.57
CA LYS A 72 14.39 -8.75 -11.96
C LYS A 72 15.49 -8.70 -13.00
N VAL A 73 16.48 -7.83 -12.78
CA VAL A 73 17.65 -7.70 -13.67
C VAL A 73 18.49 -8.98 -13.61
N LEU A 74 18.72 -9.52 -12.41
CA LEU A 74 19.45 -10.79 -12.22
C LEU A 74 18.75 -11.98 -12.89
N LEU A 75 17.42 -12.01 -12.88
CA LEU A 75 16.60 -13.04 -13.51
C LEU A 75 16.47 -12.86 -15.04
N GLY A 76 17.17 -11.89 -15.64
CA GLY A 76 17.20 -11.69 -17.09
C GLY A 76 15.94 -11.04 -17.66
N PHE A 77 15.12 -10.39 -16.83
CA PHE A 77 13.88 -9.72 -17.27
C PHE A 77 14.13 -8.31 -17.85
N GLY A 78 15.36 -7.95 -18.18
CA GLY A 78 15.76 -6.60 -18.63
C GLY A 78 15.11 -6.13 -19.93
N ASP A 79 14.88 -7.03 -20.90
CA ASP A 79 14.47 -6.70 -22.28
C ASP A 79 12.98 -7.00 -22.60
N SER A 80 12.14 -7.12 -21.56
CA SER A 80 10.83 -7.74 -21.69
C SER A 80 9.66 -6.74 -21.76
N ASN A 81 8.52 -7.18 -22.34
CA ASN A 81 7.26 -6.42 -22.50
C ASN A 81 6.76 -5.69 -21.22
N TRP A 82 7.32 -6.00 -20.06
CA TRP A 82 7.08 -5.37 -18.78
C TRP A 82 7.30 -3.85 -18.77
N GLN A 83 8.26 -3.33 -19.54
CA GLN A 83 8.45 -1.89 -19.61
C GLN A 83 7.24 -1.18 -20.25
N ARG A 84 6.73 -1.74 -21.36
CA ARG A 84 5.53 -1.22 -22.04
C ARG A 84 4.31 -1.30 -21.13
N PHE A 85 4.21 -2.40 -20.38
CA PHE A 85 3.15 -2.61 -19.41
C PHE A 85 3.21 -1.61 -18.25
N GLU A 86 4.38 -1.41 -17.64
CA GLU A 86 4.58 -0.45 -16.56
C GLU A 86 4.31 0.99 -17.03
N ALA A 87 4.73 1.34 -18.25
CA ALA A 87 4.42 2.64 -18.86
C ALA A 87 2.91 2.84 -19.09
N HIS A 88 2.20 1.81 -19.57
CA HIS A 88 0.75 1.87 -19.79
C HIS A 88 -0.02 2.04 -18.47
N LEU A 89 0.38 1.28 -17.44
CA LEU A 89 -0.14 1.40 -16.08
C LEU A 89 0.10 2.79 -15.52
N LEU A 90 1.33 3.31 -15.63
CA LEU A 90 1.69 4.65 -15.18
C LEU A 90 0.79 5.69 -15.83
N GLY A 91 0.64 5.66 -17.15
CA GLY A 91 -0.21 6.61 -17.88
C GLY A 91 -1.69 6.57 -17.44
N SER A 92 -2.20 5.38 -17.16
CA SER A 92 -3.62 5.17 -16.81
C SER A 92 -3.92 5.53 -15.35
N THR A 93 -3.01 5.21 -14.43
CA THR A 93 -3.26 5.26 -12.98
C THR A 93 -2.68 6.49 -12.29
N LEU A 94 -1.64 7.12 -12.85
CA LEU A 94 -0.90 8.21 -12.19
C LEU A 94 -1.79 9.39 -11.79
N LYS A 95 -2.70 9.83 -12.68
CA LYS A 95 -3.59 10.96 -12.38
C LYS A 95 -4.49 10.70 -11.18
N LEU A 96 -5.11 9.52 -11.15
CA LEU A 96 -5.98 9.11 -10.03
C LEU A 96 -5.16 8.96 -8.75
N LEU A 97 -3.98 8.35 -8.85
CA LEU A 97 -3.07 8.19 -7.72
C LEU A 97 -2.67 9.53 -7.11
N LEU A 98 -2.34 10.53 -7.94
CA LEU A 98 -2.01 11.90 -7.50
C LEU A 98 -3.16 12.55 -6.76
N VAL A 99 -4.39 12.44 -7.29
CA VAL A 99 -5.58 13.01 -6.66
C VAL A 99 -5.82 12.36 -5.30
N PHE A 100 -5.95 11.02 -5.24
CA PHE A 100 -6.27 10.34 -4.00
C PHE A 100 -5.17 10.45 -2.95
N GLN A 101 -3.91 10.44 -3.37
CA GLN A 101 -2.78 10.65 -2.45
C GLN A 101 -2.79 12.08 -1.89
N THR A 102 -3.12 13.08 -2.70
CA THR A 102 -3.20 14.48 -2.24
C THR A 102 -4.40 14.70 -1.32
N VAL A 103 -5.52 14.04 -1.58
CA VAL A 103 -6.69 14.07 -0.69
C VAL A 103 -6.36 13.53 0.70
N THR A 104 -5.39 12.62 0.85
CA THR A 104 -4.96 12.13 2.17
C THR A 104 -4.36 13.20 3.07
N VAL A 105 -3.97 14.37 2.55
CA VAL A 105 -3.58 15.53 3.38
C VAL A 105 -4.71 15.94 4.32
N LEU A 106 -5.97 15.75 3.93
CA LEU A 106 -7.12 16.00 4.81
C LEU A 106 -7.10 15.08 6.03
N GLU A 107 -6.51 13.89 5.96
CA GLU A 107 -6.34 13.00 7.12
C GLU A 107 -5.40 13.61 8.17
N LEU A 108 -4.34 14.30 7.74
CA LEU A 108 -3.50 15.07 8.65
C LEU A 108 -4.30 16.21 9.30
N VAL A 109 -5.13 16.91 8.52
CA VAL A 109 -6.03 17.95 9.05
C VAL A 109 -7.00 17.36 10.08
N HIS A 110 -7.60 16.20 9.81
CA HIS A 110 -8.51 15.54 10.74
C HIS A 110 -7.80 15.08 12.02
N ALA A 111 -6.54 14.65 11.93
CA ALA A 111 -5.72 14.31 13.10
C ALA A 111 -5.37 15.56 13.93
N LEU A 112 -5.01 16.67 13.27
CA LEU A 112 -4.71 17.94 13.94
C LEU A 112 -5.93 18.54 14.65
N LEU A 113 -7.12 18.42 14.05
CA LEU A 113 -8.40 18.84 14.64
C LEU A 113 -8.91 17.88 15.73
N GLY A 114 -8.22 16.77 15.98
CA GLY A 114 -8.62 15.77 16.96
C GLY A 114 -9.88 14.97 16.58
N TRP A 115 -10.32 15.05 15.32
CA TRP A 115 -11.48 14.31 14.82
C TRP A 115 -11.20 12.80 14.71
N VAL A 116 -9.93 12.44 14.55
CA VAL A 116 -9.45 11.05 14.48
C VAL A 116 -8.41 10.81 15.58
N ARG A 117 -8.49 9.65 16.23
CA ARG A 117 -7.51 9.22 17.25
C ARG A 117 -6.22 8.73 16.61
N ALA A 118 -5.42 9.64 16.06
CA ALA A 118 -4.11 9.38 15.49
C ALA A 118 -3.10 10.44 15.96
N SER A 119 -1.83 10.07 16.12
CA SER A 119 -0.76 11.02 16.41
C SER A 119 -0.45 11.87 15.18
N PRO A 120 -0.64 13.20 15.21
CA PRO A 120 -0.47 14.04 14.03
C PRO A 120 0.94 13.96 13.43
N SER A 121 1.97 13.83 14.26
CA SER A 121 3.36 13.75 13.81
C SER A 121 3.64 12.50 12.97
N THR A 122 3.16 11.32 13.40
CA THR A 122 3.36 10.08 12.64
C THR A 122 2.54 10.07 11.36
N THR A 123 1.31 10.63 11.40
CA THR A 123 0.45 10.75 10.21
C THR A 123 1.07 11.72 9.20
N ALA A 124 1.61 12.85 9.66
CA ALA A 124 2.34 13.79 8.80
C ALA A 124 3.54 13.11 8.12
N LEU A 125 4.38 12.42 8.88
CA LEU A 125 5.55 11.74 8.33
C LEU A 125 5.18 10.73 7.24
N GLN A 126 4.13 9.94 7.47
CA GLN A 126 3.65 8.95 6.50
C GLN A 126 3.11 9.60 5.22
N ILE A 127 2.28 10.65 5.34
CA ILE A 127 1.68 11.33 4.18
C ILE A 127 2.74 12.10 3.41
N CYS A 128 3.62 12.85 4.10
CA CYS A 128 4.70 13.61 3.47
C CYS A 128 5.66 12.70 2.71
N SER A 129 6.04 11.55 3.27
CA SER A 129 6.92 10.58 2.60
C SER A 129 6.32 10.10 1.28
N ARG A 130 5.03 9.76 1.27
CA ARG A 130 4.35 9.29 0.05
C ARG A 130 4.13 10.40 -0.98
N LEU A 131 3.75 11.60 -0.54
CA LEU A 131 3.62 12.76 -1.43
C LEU A 131 4.96 13.14 -2.04
N PHE A 132 6.04 13.06 -1.27
CA PHE A 132 7.39 13.31 -1.76
C PHE A 132 7.73 12.38 -2.92
N VAL A 133 7.59 11.06 -2.73
CA VAL A 133 7.84 10.06 -3.78
C VAL A 133 6.89 10.29 -4.97
N LEU A 134 5.60 10.46 -4.73
CA LEU A 134 4.64 10.53 -5.82
C LEU A 134 4.79 11.79 -6.68
N TRP A 135 4.89 12.98 -6.07
CA TRP A 135 4.94 14.24 -6.80
C TRP A 135 6.34 14.56 -7.33
N PHE A 136 7.36 14.42 -6.49
CA PHE A 136 8.69 14.92 -6.82
C PHE A 136 9.59 13.90 -7.50
N THR A 137 9.25 12.61 -7.47
CA THR A 137 9.98 11.59 -8.24
C THR A 137 9.13 11.02 -9.36
N ILE A 138 7.99 10.39 -9.06
CA ILE A 138 7.22 9.65 -10.07
C ILE A 138 6.53 10.59 -11.07
N ALA A 139 5.75 11.56 -10.59
CA ALA A 139 5.01 12.45 -11.48
C ALA A 139 5.93 13.39 -12.26
N ARG A 140 6.96 13.95 -11.60
CA ARG A 140 7.90 14.89 -12.22
C ARG A 140 8.70 14.27 -13.36
N PHE A 141 9.07 13.01 -13.23
CA PHE A 141 9.89 12.27 -14.20
C PHE A 141 9.10 11.18 -14.93
N ALA A 142 7.77 11.27 -14.97
CA ALA A 142 6.91 10.23 -15.53
C ALA A 142 7.28 9.83 -16.97
N SER A 143 7.67 10.80 -17.82
CA SER A 143 8.10 10.54 -19.19
C SER A 143 9.40 9.74 -19.27
N SER A 144 10.39 10.09 -18.46
CA SER A 144 11.69 9.39 -18.39
C SER A 144 11.56 8.03 -17.70
N ILE A 145 10.68 7.94 -16.71
CA ILE A 145 10.34 6.72 -15.98
C ILE A 145 9.62 5.71 -16.89
N ALA A 146 8.70 6.16 -17.74
CA ALA A 146 8.03 5.32 -18.72
C ALA A 146 9.00 4.72 -19.76
N GLN A 147 10.09 5.44 -20.06
CA GLN A 147 11.16 4.99 -20.96
C GLN A 147 12.23 4.14 -20.26
N THR A 148 12.12 3.97 -18.95
CA THR A 148 13.06 3.18 -18.16
C THR A 148 12.44 1.84 -17.79
N ALA A 149 13.09 0.74 -18.17
CA ALA A 149 12.72 -0.57 -17.63
C ALA A 149 12.92 -0.59 -16.10
N ASN A 150 11.94 -1.14 -15.37
CA ASN A 150 12.02 -1.41 -13.93
C ASN A 150 12.08 -0.15 -13.03
N SER A 151 11.08 0.71 -13.16
CA SER A 151 10.97 1.91 -12.31
C SER A 151 10.56 1.64 -10.87
N GLY A 152 10.05 0.44 -10.59
CA GLY A 152 9.50 0.05 -9.28
C GLY A 152 8.04 0.48 -9.08
N TYR A 153 7.45 1.18 -10.06
CA TYR A 153 6.09 1.69 -10.00
C TYR A 153 5.05 0.58 -9.85
N LEU A 154 5.22 -0.55 -10.54
CA LEU A 154 4.29 -1.68 -10.41
C LEU A 154 4.24 -2.24 -8.97
N ALA A 155 5.41 -2.43 -8.35
CA ALA A 155 5.52 -2.92 -6.98
C ALA A 155 4.96 -1.90 -5.97
N LEU A 156 5.22 -0.62 -6.22
CA LEU A 156 4.68 0.48 -5.43
C LEU A 156 3.15 0.52 -5.51
N LEU A 157 2.60 0.57 -6.73
CA LEU A 157 1.17 0.66 -6.98
C LEU A 157 0.43 -0.53 -6.40
N SER A 158 0.95 -1.74 -6.55
CA SER A 158 0.34 -2.95 -5.99
C SER A 158 0.35 -2.94 -4.45
N ALA A 159 1.47 -2.59 -3.82
CA ALA A 159 1.56 -2.50 -2.36
C ALA A 159 0.67 -1.38 -1.80
N TRP A 160 0.69 -0.19 -2.41
CA TRP A 160 -0.11 0.95 -1.98
C TRP A 160 -1.61 0.69 -2.17
N SER A 161 -2.04 0.27 -3.36
CA SER A 161 -3.46 0.02 -3.61
C SER A 161 -4.03 -1.09 -2.71
N ALA A 162 -3.32 -2.20 -2.53
CA ALA A 162 -3.78 -3.27 -1.66
C ALA A 162 -3.85 -2.86 -0.17
N THR A 163 -2.86 -2.09 0.31
CA THR A 163 -2.90 -1.58 1.71
C THR A 163 -4.01 -0.54 1.91
N GLU A 164 -4.17 0.39 0.98
CA GLU A 164 -5.14 1.49 1.10
C GLU A 164 -6.58 1.00 0.97
N VAL A 165 -6.89 0.06 0.07
CA VAL A 165 -8.23 -0.55 -0.03
C VAL A 165 -8.66 -1.13 1.31
N VAL A 166 -7.80 -1.90 1.96
CA VAL A 166 -8.12 -2.51 3.27
C VAL A 166 -8.19 -1.46 4.39
N ARG A 167 -7.33 -0.44 4.34
CA ARG A 167 -7.30 0.64 5.32
C ARG A 167 -8.60 1.45 5.29
N TYR A 168 -9.03 1.88 4.11
CA TYR A 168 -10.26 2.65 3.94
C TYR A 168 -11.51 1.80 4.08
N ALA A 169 -11.48 0.50 3.74
CA ALA A 169 -12.56 -0.41 4.10
C ALA A 169 -12.78 -0.43 5.62
N TYR A 170 -11.70 -0.60 6.39
CA TYR A 170 -11.74 -0.58 7.84
C TYR A 170 -12.27 0.76 8.39
N PHE A 171 -11.76 1.89 7.88
CA PHE A 171 -12.18 3.20 8.35
C PHE A 171 -13.61 3.57 7.95
N THR A 172 -14.10 3.10 6.80
CA THR A 172 -15.48 3.29 6.36
C THR A 172 -16.44 2.55 7.28
N VAL A 173 -16.17 1.26 7.55
CA VAL A 173 -17.00 0.46 8.48
C VAL A 173 -16.98 1.04 9.88
N LEU A 174 -15.81 1.48 10.36
CA LEU A 174 -15.67 2.11 11.66
C LEU A 174 -16.46 3.44 11.76
N SER A 175 -16.36 4.29 10.73
CA SER A 175 -17.04 5.59 10.70
C SER A 175 -18.55 5.43 10.58
N TYR A 176 -19.01 4.49 9.73
CA TYR A 176 -20.41 4.13 9.61
C TYR A 176 -20.97 3.62 10.94
N GLY A 177 -20.25 2.70 11.59
CA GLY A 177 -20.60 2.17 12.90
C GLY A 177 -20.71 3.24 13.97
N SER A 178 -19.74 4.18 14.02
CA SER A 178 -19.75 5.31 14.95
C SER A 178 -20.89 6.30 14.69
N MET A 179 -21.29 6.46 13.42
CA MET A 179 -22.43 7.27 13.02
C MET A 179 -23.76 6.59 13.41
N ALA A 180 -23.95 5.32 13.05
CA ALA A 180 -25.18 4.57 13.28
C ALA A 180 -25.44 4.29 14.77
N SER A 181 -24.39 4.09 15.57
CA SER A 181 -24.48 3.82 17.01
C SER A 181 -24.45 5.07 17.90
N GLY A 182 -24.37 6.27 17.32
CA GLY A 182 -24.17 7.51 18.07
C GLY A 182 -22.81 7.60 18.79
N GLY A 183 -21.90 6.63 18.59
CA GLY A 183 -20.61 6.54 19.28
C GLY A 183 -20.64 5.74 20.59
N LEU A 184 -21.75 5.04 20.88
CA LEU A 184 -21.83 4.15 22.05
C LEU A 184 -21.09 2.82 21.85
N LEU A 185 -20.95 2.34 20.60
CA LEU A 185 -20.33 1.05 20.34
C LEU A 185 -18.81 1.15 20.24
N SER A 186 -18.15 0.14 20.77
CA SER A 186 -16.70 0.01 20.71
C SER A 186 -16.21 -0.43 19.33
N VAL A 187 -15.00 -0.02 18.94
CA VAL A 187 -14.37 -0.32 17.63
C VAL A 187 -14.50 -1.81 17.23
N HIS A 188 -14.35 -2.70 18.20
CA HIS A 188 -14.38 -4.16 18.01
C HIS A 188 -15.78 -4.75 17.86
N GLU A 189 -16.84 -4.00 18.16
CA GLU A 189 -18.23 -4.39 17.87
C GLU A 189 -18.70 -3.89 16.51
N LEU A 190 -18.09 -2.80 16.03
CA LEU A 190 -18.42 -2.16 14.76
C LEU A 190 -17.73 -2.82 13.58
N VAL A 191 -16.50 -3.33 13.77
CA VAL A 191 -15.68 -3.85 12.68
C VAL A 191 -15.54 -5.38 12.77
N PRO A 192 -15.77 -6.12 11.67
CA PRO A 192 -15.55 -7.57 11.63
C PRO A 192 -14.12 -7.98 11.99
N THR A 193 -13.98 -9.12 12.67
CA THR A 193 -12.69 -9.67 13.10
C THR A 193 -11.76 -10.00 11.93
N TRP A 194 -12.30 -10.52 10.81
CA TRP A 194 -11.51 -10.81 9.61
C TRP A 194 -10.91 -9.53 8.99
N LEU A 195 -11.65 -8.42 8.96
CA LEU A 195 -11.18 -7.16 8.39
C LEU A 195 -10.12 -6.50 9.29
N THR A 196 -10.30 -6.62 10.60
CA THR A 196 -9.28 -6.23 11.59
C THR A 196 -8.01 -7.07 11.40
N TRP A 197 -8.14 -8.38 11.26
CA TRP A 197 -7.01 -9.27 11.03
C TRP A 197 -6.26 -8.94 9.73
N LEU A 198 -7.01 -8.72 8.64
CA LEU A 198 -6.47 -8.39 7.32
C LEU A 198 -5.61 -7.11 7.40
N ARG A 199 -6.16 -6.04 7.98
CA ARG A 199 -5.45 -4.76 8.19
C ARG A 199 -4.15 -4.92 9.00
N TYR A 200 -4.18 -5.70 10.08
CA TYR A 200 -3.02 -5.89 10.96
C TYR A 200 -2.14 -7.11 10.59
N SER A 201 -2.37 -7.76 9.46
CA SER A 201 -1.52 -8.88 9.00
C SER A 201 -0.91 -8.63 7.62
N MET A 202 -1.64 -7.96 6.72
CA MET A 202 -1.13 -7.61 5.38
C MET A 202 0.11 -6.73 5.44
N PHE A 203 0.23 -5.86 6.44
CA PHE A 203 1.40 -4.98 6.55
C PHE A 203 2.72 -5.75 6.68
N LEU A 204 2.73 -6.99 7.17
CA LEU A 204 3.95 -7.77 7.34
C LEU A 204 4.66 -8.02 6.00
N VAL A 205 3.87 -8.27 4.94
CA VAL A 205 4.38 -8.54 3.60
C VAL A 205 4.39 -7.25 2.77
N LEU A 206 3.30 -6.48 2.78
CA LEU A 206 3.14 -5.30 1.92
C LEU A 206 4.05 -4.12 2.30
N TYR A 207 4.43 -3.99 3.57
CA TYR A 207 5.29 -2.90 4.03
C TYR A 207 6.71 -2.96 3.44
N PRO A 208 7.48 -4.08 3.54
CA PRO A 208 8.82 -4.14 2.96
C PRO A 208 8.80 -3.98 1.42
N ILE A 209 7.72 -4.43 0.77
CA ILE A 209 7.55 -4.26 -0.69
C ILE A 209 7.34 -2.79 -1.05
N GLY A 210 6.38 -2.13 -0.39
CA GLY A 210 6.10 -0.73 -0.66
C GLY A 210 7.31 0.16 -0.41
N VAL A 211 7.99 -0.05 0.72
CA VAL A 211 9.18 0.70 1.09
C VAL A 211 10.35 0.48 0.13
N SER A 212 10.61 -0.77 -0.25
CA SER A 212 11.69 -1.07 -1.20
C SER A 212 11.41 -0.46 -2.57
N ALA A 213 10.14 -0.46 -3.01
CA ALA A 213 9.72 0.21 -4.23
C ALA A 213 9.87 1.74 -4.15
N GLU A 214 9.51 2.37 -3.02
CA GLU A 214 9.71 3.81 -2.78
C GLU A 214 11.18 4.21 -2.89
N ILE A 215 12.05 3.50 -2.16
CA ILE A 215 13.50 3.73 -2.18
C ILE A 215 14.03 3.58 -3.61
N TRP A 216 13.60 2.55 -4.32
CA TRP A 216 14.04 2.31 -5.69
C TRP A 216 13.61 3.41 -6.65
N SER A 217 12.35 3.87 -6.59
CA SER A 217 11.86 4.95 -7.43
C SER A 217 12.62 6.26 -7.17
N VAL A 218 12.99 6.56 -5.93
CA VAL A 218 13.83 7.71 -5.59
C VAL A 218 15.25 7.55 -6.14
N LEU A 219 15.87 6.37 -5.99
CA LEU A 219 17.20 6.08 -6.52
C LEU A 219 17.27 6.21 -8.06
N ARG A 220 16.21 5.80 -8.77
CA ARG A 220 16.13 5.96 -10.23
C ARG A 220 15.87 7.40 -10.66
N ALA A 221 15.16 8.18 -9.85
CA ALA A 221 14.94 9.61 -10.11
C ALA A 221 16.19 10.47 -9.79
N LEU A 222 17.05 10.03 -8.87
CA LEU A 222 18.26 10.74 -8.44
C LEU A 222 19.21 11.19 -9.58
N PRO A 223 19.60 10.35 -10.55
CA PRO A 223 20.40 10.78 -11.69
C PRO A 223 19.65 11.81 -12.55
N LEU A 224 18.35 11.59 -12.81
CA LEU A 224 17.53 12.52 -13.59
C LEU A 224 17.39 13.89 -12.90
N ILE A 225 17.30 13.91 -11.58
CA ILE A 225 17.27 15.14 -10.77
C ILE A 225 18.57 15.93 -10.93
N ARG A 226 19.72 15.24 -10.91
CA ARG A 226 21.04 15.85 -11.08
C ARG A 226 21.24 16.39 -12.49
N GLU A 227 20.82 15.65 -13.51
CA GLU A 227 20.93 16.08 -14.91
C GLU A 227 20.02 17.26 -15.22
N THR A 228 18.81 17.27 -14.66
CA THR A 228 17.83 18.35 -14.89
C THR A 228 18.02 19.56 -13.96
N ASN A 229 18.98 19.51 -13.02
CA ASN A 229 19.19 20.50 -11.96
C ASN A 229 17.87 20.89 -11.27
N PHE A 230 16.97 19.92 -11.08
CA PHE A 230 15.62 20.17 -10.60
C PHE A 230 15.64 20.69 -9.16
N LEU A 231 15.02 21.85 -8.92
CA LEU A 231 14.98 22.53 -7.61
C LEU A 231 16.38 22.77 -7.00
N GLN A 232 17.33 23.22 -7.81
CA GLN A 232 18.63 23.67 -7.32
C GLN A 232 18.69 25.19 -7.22
N ILE A 233 19.02 25.68 -6.03
CA ILE A 233 19.33 27.09 -5.78
C ILE A 233 20.83 27.14 -5.52
N ASN A 234 21.57 27.61 -6.51
CA ASN A 234 23.01 27.77 -6.44
C ASN A 234 23.36 29.19 -5.97
N MET A 235 24.50 29.32 -5.28
CA MET A 235 25.03 30.64 -4.93
C MET A 235 25.64 31.35 -6.15
N PRO A 236 25.67 32.69 -6.16
CA PRO A 236 25.13 33.60 -5.14
C PRO A 236 23.63 33.90 -5.34
N ASN A 237 22.84 33.73 -4.28
CA ASN A 237 21.42 34.14 -4.22
C ASN A 237 21.25 35.20 -3.11
N ARG A 238 20.27 36.09 -3.24
CA ARG A 238 19.96 37.19 -2.29
C ARG A 238 19.82 36.75 -0.82
N TRP A 239 19.48 35.48 -0.60
CA TRP A 239 19.22 34.88 0.71
C TRP A 239 20.43 34.11 1.28
N ASN A 240 21.57 34.07 0.57
CA ASN A 240 22.78 33.30 0.92
C ASN A 240 22.52 31.83 1.29
N PHE A 241 21.52 31.22 0.62
CA PHE A 241 21.08 29.85 0.86
C PHE A 241 21.27 29.02 -0.40
N ALA A 242 22.02 27.93 -0.28
CA ALA A 242 22.14 26.92 -1.32
C ALA A 242 21.20 25.75 -0.99
N PHE A 243 20.35 25.38 -1.93
CA PHE A 243 19.48 24.22 -1.81
C PHE A 243 19.71 23.28 -2.98
N ASP A 244 20.18 22.07 -2.69
CA ASP A 244 20.28 21.02 -3.69
C ASP A 244 19.24 19.94 -3.38
N PHE A 245 18.28 19.80 -4.28
CA PHE A 245 17.25 18.77 -4.18
C PHE A 245 17.85 17.35 -4.21
N SER A 246 18.97 17.14 -4.91
CA SER A 246 19.66 15.84 -4.92
C SER A 246 20.21 15.48 -3.54
N LEU A 247 20.77 16.46 -2.82
CA LEU A 247 21.21 16.31 -1.44
C LEU A 247 20.02 16.02 -0.53
N PHE A 248 18.92 16.75 -0.69
CA PHE A 248 17.69 16.50 0.08
C PHE A 248 17.16 15.07 -0.10
N CYS A 249 17.05 14.58 -1.35
CA CYS A 249 16.68 13.20 -1.64
C CYS A 249 17.63 12.19 -1.00
N SER A 250 18.93 12.47 -1.01
CA SER A 250 19.95 11.58 -0.41
C SER A 250 19.82 11.51 1.11
N ILE A 251 19.59 12.65 1.78
CA ILE A 251 19.31 12.71 3.22
C ILE A 251 18.00 11.99 3.54
N ALA A 252 16.95 12.20 2.73
CA ALA A 252 15.67 11.52 2.90
C ALA A 252 15.86 9.99 2.85
N LEU A 253 16.62 9.47 1.88
CA LEU A 253 16.97 8.05 1.79
C LEU A 253 17.73 7.55 3.02
N LEU A 254 18.66 8.33 3.58
CA LEU A 254 19.32 7.98 4.84
C LEU A 254 18.32 7.94 6.00
N GLY A 255 17.33 8.82 6.02
CA GLY A 255 16.25 8.85 7.00
C GLY A 255 15.35 7.60 6.99
N TYR A 256 15.27 6.88 5.87
CA TYR A 256 14.56 5.59 5.82
C TYR A 256 15.25 4.54 6.72
N ILE A 257 16.58 4.59 6.89
CA ILE A 257 17.32 3.60 7.69
C ILE A 257 16.83 3.53 9.15
N PRO A 258 16.77 4.64 9.92
CA PRO A 258 16.19 4.63 11.26
C PRO A 258 14.66 4.68 11.27
N GLY A 259 14.03 5.32 10.28
CA GLY A 259 12.58 5.52 10.24
C GLY A 259 11.79 4.23 10.05
N LEU A 260 12.28 3.32 9.22
CA LEU A 260 11.63 2.05 8.90
C LEU A 260 11.47 1.11 10.11
N PRO A 261 12.54 0.76 10.87
CA PRO A 261 12.42 -0.12 12.02
C PRO A 261 11.57 0.50 13.13
N PHE A 262 11.65 1.83 13.32
CA PHE A 262 10.83 2.55 14.29
C PHE A 262 9.34 2.40 13.99
N LEU A 263 8.93 2.71 12.76
CA LEU A 263 7.53 2.67 12.35
C LEU A 263 6.99 1.23 12.29
N TYR A 264 7.82 0.28 11.82
CA TYR A 264 7.48 -1.14 11.78
C TYR A 264 7.27 -1.73 13.18
N SER A 265 8.17 -1.43 14.12
CA SER A 265 8.03 -1.83 15.54
C SER A 265 6.74 -1.27 16.15
N HIS A 266 6.40 -0.03 15.83
CA HIS A 266 5.15 0.57 16.29
C HIS A 266 3.91 -0.17 15.75
N MET A 267 3.89 -0.54 14.47
CA MET A 267 2.79 -1.32 13.89
C MET A 267 2.69 -2.74 14.47
N LEU A 268 3.81 -3.40 14.78
CA LEU A 268 3.82 -4.68 15.48
C LEU A 268 3.19 -4.56 16.88
N LYS A 269 3.51 -3.51 17.62
CA LYS A 269 2.88 -3.23 18.92
C LYS A 269 1.37 -3.01 18.76
N GLN A 270 0.94 -2.27 17.75
CA GLN A 270 -0.48 -2.08 17.44
C GLN A 270 -1.19 -3.40 17.12
N ARG A 271 -0.58 -4.25 16.27
CA ARG A 271 -1.10 -5.57 15.93
C ARG A 271 -1.36 -6.40 17.18
N THR A 272 -0.36 -6.56 18.05
CA THR A 272 -0.48 -7.34 19.27
C THR A 272 -1.60 -6.81 20.17
N ARG A 273 -1.73 -5.48 20.30
CA ARG A 273 -2.81 -4.85 21.08
C ARG A 273 -4.20 -5.14 20.50
N HIS A 274 -4.41 -4.93 19.20
CA HIS A 274 -5.72 -5.10 18.58
C HIS A 274 -6.15 -6.56 18.43
N LEU A 275 -5.21 -7.47 18.11
CA LEU A 275 -5.52 -8.89 17.98
C LEU A 275 -5.76 -9.56 19.35
N ASN A 276 -4.96 -9.21 20.37
CA ASN A 276 -5.19 -9.75 21.72
C ASN A 276 -6.50 -9.22 22.32
N ALA A 277 -6.85 -7.96 22.07
CA ALA A 277 -8.15 -7.41 22.47
C ALA A 277 -9.33 -8.13 21.79
N ALA A 278 -9.21 -8.42 20.49
CA ALA A 278 -10.23 -9.17 19.75
C ALA A 278 -10.38 -10.62 20.27
N SER A 279 -9.26 -11.33 20.51
CA SER A 279 -9.25 -12.71 21.00
C SER A 279 -9.79 -12.86 22.43
N ARG A 280 -9.43 -11.93 23.34
CA ARG A 280 -9.96 -11.93 24.71
C ARG A 280 -11.48 -11.80 24.74
N ARG A 281 -12.06 -10.94 23.89
CA ARG A 281 -13.52 -10.76 23.81
C ARG A 281 -14.24 -11.89 23.08
N SER A 282 -13.66 -12.51 22.06
CA SER A 282 -14.26 -13.71 21.45
C SER A 282 -14.38 -14.84 22.48
N ASN A 283 -13.36 -15.01 23.32
CA ASN A 283 -13.41 -15.95 24.44
C ASN A 283 -14.46 -15.55 25.48
N GLN A 284 -14.60 -14.25 25.79
CA GLN A 284 -15.62 -13.76 26.72
C GLN A 284 -17.05 -13.97 26.18
N LYS A 285 -17.31 -13.67 24.90
CA LYS A 285 -18.61 -13.93 24.24
C LYS A 285 -18.94 -15.42 24.18
N ARG A 286 -17.94 -16.28 23.98
CA ARG A 286 -18.09 -17.74 23.99
C ARG A 286 -18.39 -18.26 25.41
N ALA A 287 -17.75 -17.68 26.43
CA ALA A 287 -18.00 -18.01 27.83
C ALA A 287 -19.36 -17.51 28.36
N SER A 288 -19.88 -16.40 27.81
CA SER A 288 -21.20 -15.86 28.16
C SER A 288 -22.36 -16.47 27.36
N SER A 289 -22.09 -17.34 26.38
CA SER A 289 -23.12 -18.03 25.61
C SER A 289 -23.75 -19.14 26.47
N PRO A 290 -25.10 -19.22 26.55
CA PRO A 290 -25.80 -20.16 27.45
C PRO A 290 -25.54 -21.65 27.15
N ILE A 291 -24.88 -21.97 26.03
CA ILE A 291 -24.55 -23.35 25.61
C ILE A 291 -23.34 -23.91 26.38
N ALA A 292 -22.57 -23.07 27.09
CA ALA A 292 -21.32 -23.47 27.75
C ALA A 292 -21.41 -23.59 29.28
N LYS A 293 -22.60 -23.86 29.86
CA LYS A 293 -22.64 -24.39 31.24
C LYS A 293 -22.45 -25.91 31.17
N PRO A 294 -21.30 -26.48 31.59
CA PRO A 294 -21.26 -27.91 31.83
C PRO A 294 -22.27 -28.20 32.94
N SER A 295 -23.25 -29.05 32.64
CA SER A 295 -24.14 -29.61 33.64
C SER A 295 -23.29 -30.22 34.76
N SER A 296 -23.45 -29.70 35.98
CA SER A 296 -22.86 -30.23 37.19
C SER A 296 -23.03 -31.75 37.27
N PRO A 297 -21.99 -32.53 37.62
CA PRO A 297 -22.16 -33.96 37.79
C PRO A 297 -23.13 -34.19 38.96
N LYS A 298 -24.21 -34.94 38.70
CA LYS A 298 -25.13 -35.42 39.72
C LYS A 298 -24.32 -36.03 40.86
N GLN A 299 -24.44 -35.46 42.06
CA GLN A 299 -24.08 -36.15 43.30
C GLN A 299 -24.81 -37.51 43.29
N LYS A 300 -24.06 -38.60 43.32
CA LYS A 300 -24.59 -39.93 43.63
C LYS A 300 -25.14 -39.86 45.05
N ALA A 301 -26.46 -39.96 45.17
CA ALA A 301 -27.12 -40.34 46.40
C ALA A 301 -27.29 -41.85 46.39
N SER A 302 -26.98 -42.44 47.55
CA SER A 302 -27.11 -43.84 47.97
C SER A 302 -26.07 -44.83 47.47
#